data_AF-A0A839W6H1-F1
#
_entry.id   AF-A0A839W6H1-F1
#
_cell.length_a   1.000
_cell.length_b   1.000
_cell.length_c   1.000
_cell.angle_alpha   90.00
_cell.angle_beta   90.00
_cell.angle_gamma   90.00
#
_symmetry.space_group_name_H-M   'P 1'
#
loop_
_entity.id
_entity.type
_entity.pdbx_description
1 polymer ?
#
loop_
_entity_poly.entity_id
_entity_poly.type
_entity_poly.pdbx_seq_one_letter_code
_entity_poly.pdbx_strand_id
1 'polypeptide(L)'
;MRHVHVAFLEGTKVLIVRRREVSTWWGRGPAEPRVVDAAGQWAVPGGGYESVTSPLAALQRLFHEQTGLAFPDCRSAEPWRPTSRSFTLYFVPVTGLESLASSITLRVAPSAVTPGRPAGGAIVNWELSSAHVVPLAKVVAHLGVRQPVSHENQLAITRQAMRLPSSQSIERYATMAAIIALQ
;
A
#
# COMPACT_ATOMS: atom_id res chain seq x y z
N MET A 1 -10.06 -12.23 6.73
CA MET A 1 -8.71 -11.64 6.90
C MET A 1 -8.86 -10.25 7.50
N ARG A 2 -8.00 -9.83 8.43
CA ARG A 2 -8.03 -8.45 8.99
C ARG A 2 -7.06 -7.59 8.19
N HIS A 3 -7.30 -6.27 8.15
CA HIS A 3 -6.42 -5.33 7.48
C HIS A 3 -5.77 -4.37 8.47
N VAL A 4 -4.51 -4.03 8.25
CA VAL A 4 -3.80 -3.00 9.01
C VAL A 4 -3.11 -2.04 8.06
N HIS A 5 -3.21 -0.76 8.35
CA HIS A 5 -2.72 0.33 7.52
C HIS A 5 -2.05 1.42 8.35
N VAL A 6 -1.23 2.24 7.68
CA VAL A 6 -0.57 3.40 8.29
C VAL A 6 -0.71 4.64 7.42
N ALA A 7 -1.15 5.73 8.03
CA ALA A 7 -1.04 7.07 7.50
C ALA A 7 0.23 7.71 8.09
N PHE A 8 1.29 7.79 7.28
CA PHE A 8 2.48 8.57 7.63
C PHE A 8 2.19 10.04 7.36
N LEU A 9 2.35 10.88 8.38
CA LEU A 9 1.98 12.29 8.37
C LEU A 9 3.18 13.20 8.57
N GLU A 10 3.19 14.34 7.87
CA GLU A 10 4.12 15.44 8.12
C GLU A 10 3.41 16.77 7.85
N GLY A 11 3.07 17.49 8.92
CA GLY A 11 2.19 18.67 8.83
C GLY A 11 0.85 18.32 8.18
N THR A 12 0.49 19.03 7.12
CA THR A 12 -0.77 18.85 6.37
C THR A 12 -0.65 17.89 5.20
N LYS A 13 0.30 16.95 5.25
CA LYS A 13 0.57 15.98 4.19
C LYS A 13 0.51 14.55 4.69
N VAL A 14 0.15 13.63 3.79
CA VAL A 14 0.12 12.19 4.01
C VAL A 14 0.77 11.44 2.87
N LEU A 15 1.42 10.31 3.18
CA LEU A 15 1.94 9.39 2.18
C LEU A 15 0.88 8.38 1.74
N ILE A 16 0.71 8.25 0.43
CA ILE A 16 -0.08 7.21 -0.22
C ILE A 16 0.80 6.37 -1.14
N VAL A 17 0.39 5.14 -1.44
CA VAL A 17 1.12 4.23 -2.33
C VAL A 17 0.24 3.80 -3.50
N ARG A 18 0.86 3.53 -4.64
CA ARG A 18 0.17 2.96 -5.79
C ARG A 18 0.42 1.46 -5.87
N ARG A 19 -0.66 0.68 -5.90
CA ARG A 19 -0.59 -0.76 -6.14
C ARG A 19 -0.16 -1.01 -7.58
N ARG A 20 0.75 -1.96 -7.79
CA ARG A 20 1.09 -2.47 -9.12
C ARG A 20 -0.16 -3.12 -9.72
N GLU A 21 -0.26 -3.20 -11.04
CA GLU A 21 -1.37 -3.92 -11.66
C GLU A 21 -1.15 -5.43 -11.62
N VAL A 22 0.06 -5.83 -12.01
CA VAL A 22 0.54 -7.21 -12.03
C VAL A 22 1.90 -7.25 -11.36
N SER A 23 2.18 -8.27 -10.56
CA SER A 23 3.49 -8.55 -9.99
C SER A 23 4.03 -9.88 -10.51
N THR A 24 5.33 -9.93 -10.71
CA THR A 24 6.11 -11.11 -11.16
C THR A 24 7.14 -11.52 -10.13
N TRP A 25 7.03 -11.04 -8.88
CA TRP A 25 8.03 -11.27 -7.84
C TRP A 25 7.36 -11.48 -6.48
N TRP A 26 7.43 -12.71 -5.95
CA TRP A 26 6.88 -13.10 -4.64
C TRP A 26 7.84 -14.00 -3.88
N GLY A 27 7.81 -13.93 -2.55
CA GLY A 27 8.63 -14.79 -1.69
C GLY A 27 10.15 -14.57 -1.88
N ARG A 28 10.56 -13.37 -2.29
CA ARG A 28 11.95 -13.02 -2.67
C ARG A 28 12.47 -13.72 -3.94
N GLY A 29 11.60 -14.13 -4.85
CA GLY A 29 12.01 -14.70 -6.14
C GLY A 29 11.05 -14.39 -7.29
N PRO A 30 11.43 -14.75 -8.53
CA PRO A 30 10.53 -14.71 -9.67
C PRO A 30 9.29 -15.56 -9.41
N ALA A 31 8.15 -15.04 -9.82
CA ALA A 31 6.87 -15.71 -9.71
C ALA A 31 6.07 -15.55 -11.00
N GLU A 32 5.13 -16.47 -11.24
CA GLU A 32 4.14 -16.27 -12.30
C GLU A 32 3.44 -14.92 -12.13
N PRO A 33 3.15 -14.21 -13.24
CA PRO A 33 2.42 -12.95 -13.18
C PRO A 33 1.09 -13.10 -12.44
N ARG A 34 0.90 -12.30 -11.39
CA ARG A 34 -0.35 -12.27 -10.62
C ARG A 34 -0.90 -10.86 -10.54
N VAL A 35 -2.20 -10.72 -10.77
CA VAL A 35 -2.93 -9.46 -10.53
C VAL A 35 -2.88 -9.14 -9.05
N VAL A 36 -2.49 -7.91 -8.72
CA VAL A 36 -2.40 -7.45 -7.33
C VAL A 36 -3.77 -7.01 -6.82
N ASP A 37 -4.02 -7.16 -5.53
CA ASP A 37 -5.21 -6.60 -4.90
C ASP A 37 -5.26 -5.07 -5.05
N ALA A 38 -6.41 -4.56 -5.47
CA ALA A 38 -6.63 -3.18 -5.88
C ALA A 38 -5.63 -2.73 -6.96
N ALA A 39 -5.50 -3.52 -8.03
CA ALA A 39 -4.56 -3.35 -9.12
C ALA A 39 -4.58 -1.92 -9.70
N GLY A 40 -3.42 -1.26 -9.71
CA GLY A 40 -3.25 0.08 -10.26
C GLY A 40 -3.85 1.23 -9.44
N GLN A 41 -4.50 0.93 -8.32
CA GLN A 41 -5.22 1.91 -7.50
C GLN A 41 -4.30 2.56 -6.45
N TRP A 42 -4.68 3.76 -6.01
CA TRP A 42 -4.07 4.39 -4.83
C TRP A 42 -4.59 3.72 -3.55
N ALA A 43 -3.68 3.54 -2.59
CA ALA A 43 -3.92 2.86 -1.33
C ALA A 43 -3.17 3.53 -0.19
N VAL A 44 -3.62 3.25 1.03
CA VAL A 44 -2.85 3.51 2.25
C VAL A 44 -1.87 2.34 2.46
N PRO A 45 -0.57 2.59 2.76
CA PRO A 45 0.38 1.53 3.05
C PRO A 45 -0.14 0.51 4.06
N GLY A 46 0.16 -0.77 3.84
CA GLY A 46 -0.34 -1.88 4.65
C GLY A 46 -1.10 -2.92 3.83
N GLY A 47 -1.89 -3.75 4.49
CA GLY A 47 -2.52 -4.90 3.85
C GLY A 47 -3.18 -5.88 4.81
N GLY A 48 -3.52 -7.05 4.27
CA GLY A 48 -4.13 -8.14 5.01
C GLY A 48 -3.13 -8.85 5.93
N TYR A 49 -3.58 -9.30 7.09
CA TYR A 49 -2.78 -10.09 8.01
C TYR A 49 -3.63 -11.13 8.76
N GLU A 50 -2.95 -12.13 9.32
CA GLU A 50 -3.55 -13.19 10.13
C GLU A 50 -3.86 -12.70 11.54
N SER A 51 -5.02 -13.09 12.08
CA SER A 51 -5.55 -12.53 13.33
C SER A 51 -4.72 -12.83 14.59
N VAL A 52 -3.80 -13.80 14.52
CA VAL A 52 -2.92 -14.19 15.63
C VAL A 52 -1.74 -13.24 15.82
N THR A 53 -1.40 -12.42 14.82
CA THR A 53 -0.32 -11.43 14.92
C THR A 53 -0.85 -10.12 15.50
N SER A 54 -0.02 -9.43 16.29
CA SER A 54 -0.29 -8.02 16.66
C SER A 54 -0.46 -7.16 15.40
N PRO A 55 -1.48 -6.29 15.31
CA PRO A 55 -1.66 -5.41 14.14
C PRO A 55 -0.41 -4.58 13.83
N LEU A 56 0.25 -4.03 14.85
CA LEU A 56 1.45 -3.22 14.65
C LEU A 56 2.63 -4.06 14.12
N ALA A 57 2.85 -5.25 14.68
CA ALA A 57 3.89 -6.15 14.20
C ALA A 57 3.64 -6.60 12.75
N ALA A 58 2.37 -6.89 12.42
CA ALA A 58 1.98 -7.20 11.04
C ALA A 58 2.21 -6.02 10.09
N LEU A 59 1.87 -4.80 10.51
CA LEU A 59 2.09 -3.58 9.74
C LEU A 59 3.58 -3.31 9.48
N GLN A 60 4.42 -3.44 10.50
CA GLN A 60 5.88 -3.31 10.38
C GLN A 60 6.47 -4.34 9.42
N ARG A 61 6.03 -5.61 9.53
CA ARG A 61 6.41 -6.68 8.61
C ARG A 61 5.99 -6.36 7.18
N LEU A 62 4.71 -6.05 6.96
CA LEU A 62 4.17 -5.76 5.62
C LEU A 62 4.88 -4.58 4.97
N PHE A 63 5.16 -3.52 5.73
CA PHE A 63 5.92 -2.38 5.22
C PHE A 63 7.32 -2.79 4.77
N HIS A 64 8.02 -3.59 5.56
CA HIS A 64 9.33 -4.11 5.18
C HIS A 64 9.27 -5.00 3.95
N GLU A 65 8.29 -5.91 3.89
CA GLU A 65 8.10 -6.84 2.76
C GLU A 65 7.83 -6.09 1.45
N GLN A 66 7.00 -5.04 1.49
CA GLN A 66 6.54 -4.30 0.31
C GLN A 66 7.51 -3.22 -0.16
N THR A 67 8.30 -2.64 0.75
CA THR A 67 9.18 -1.49 0.44
C THR A 67 10.67 -1.81 0.60
N GLY A 68 11.00 -2.88 1.32
CA GLY A 68 12.37 -3.20 1.76
C GLY A 68 12.93 -2.28 2.84
N LEU A 69 12.19 -1.27 3.30
CA LEU A 69 12.63 -0.30 4.31
C LEU A 69 12.34 -0.80 5.73
N ALA A 70 13.06 -0.26 6.71
CA ALA A 70 12.64 -0.38 8.10
C ALA A 70 11.40 0.49 8.32
N PHE A 71 10.48 0.02 9.15
CA PHE A 71 9.32 0.82 9.55
C PHE A 71 9.80 2.05 10.34
N PRO A 72 9.34 3.27 10.03
CA PRO A 72 9.64 4.45 10.84
C PRO A 72 9.25 4.26 12.31
N ASP A 73 9.99 4.89 13.23
CA ASP A 73 9.68 4.77 14.67
C ASP A 73 8.25 5.25 14.95
N CYS A 74 7.49 4.43 15.68
CA CYS A 74 6.05 4.59 15.88
C CYS A 74 5.68 4.47 17.36
N ARG A 75 6.61 4.76 18.27
CA ARG A 75 6.42 4.65 19.73
C ARG A 75 5.20 5.41 20.28
N SER A 76 4.70 6.42 19.57
CA SER A 76 3.51 7.20 19.93
C SER A 76 2.32 7.00 19.00
N ALA A 77 2.34 6.00 18.11
CA ALA A 77 1.30 5.81 17.11
C ALA A 77 0.04 5.20 17.72
N GLU A 78 -1.00 6.00 17.90
CA GLU A 78 -2.31 5.51 18.34
C GLU A 78 -3.09 4.88 17.18
N PRO A 79 -3.67 3.69 17.37
CA PRO A 79 -4.49 3.05 16.35
C PRO A 79 -5.91 3.60 16.36
N TRP A 80 -6.36 4.09 15.22
CA TRP A 80 -7.78 4.24 14.93
C TRP A 80 -8.38 2.90 14.49
N ARG A 81 -9.55 2.57 15.04
CA ARG A 81 -10.27 1.34 14.72
C ARG A 81 -11.74 1.67 14.41
N PRO A 82 -12.28 1.27 13.24
CA PRO A 82 -13.69 1.41 12.96
C PRO A 82 -14.50 0.46 13.86
N THR A 83 -15.72 0.85 14.19
CA THR A 83 -16.68 0.01 14.94
C THR A 83 -16.90 -1.35 14.26
N SER A 84 -16.89 -1.38 12.92
CA SER A 84 -17.02 -2.61 12.12
C SER A 84 -15.79 -3.52 12.17
N ARG A 85 -14.67 -3.08 12.78
CA ARG A 85 -13.37 -3.80 12.87
C ARG A 85 -12.82 -4.34 11.54
N SER A 86 -13.23 -3.76 10.42
CA SER A 86 -12.80 -4.17 9.07
C SER A 86 -11.31 -3.91 8.80
N PHE A 87 -10.73 -2.90 9.45
CA PHE A 87 -9.30 -2.60 9.42
C PHE A 87 -8.82 -1.93 10.71
N THR A 88 -7.52 -1.75 10.88
CA THR A 88 -6.90 -0.84 11.85
C THR A 88 -6.04 0.16 11.09
N LEU A 89 -6.11 1.44 11.44
CA LEU A 89 -5.32 2.52 10.83
C LEU A 89 -4.46 3.19 11.89
N TYR A 90 -3.15 3.22 11.69
CA TYR A 90 -2.21 3.93 12.56
C TYR A 90 -1.90 5.30 11.97
N PHE A 91 -1.84 6.32 12.82
CA PHE A 91 -1.30 7.63 12.47
C PHE A 91 0.12 7.73 13.01
N VAL A 92 1.09 7.94 12.10
CA VAL A 92 2.51 7.99 12.45
C VAL A 92 3.09 9.30 11.93
N PRO A 93 3.32 10.28 12.81
CA PRO A 93 4.09 11.47 12.47
C PRO A 93 5.51 11.07 12.08
N VAL A 94 6.01 11.59 10.97
CA VAL A 94 7.39 11.37 10.52
C VAL A 94 8.01 12.70 10.09
N THR A 95 9.34 12.72 10.03
CA THR A 95 10.09 13.78 9.36
C THR A 95 10.61 13.26 8.03
N GLY A 96 10.64 14.12 7.01
CA GLY A 96 11.13 13.77 5.68
C GLY A 96 10.17 12.87 4.89
N LEU A 97 8.87 13.15 4.92
CA LEU A 97 7.85 12.33 4.26
C LEU A 97 8.09 12.20 2.74
N GLU A 98 8.56 13.27 2.10
CA GLU A 98 8.93 13.28 0.67
C GLU A 98 10.14 12.38 0.37
N SER A 99 11.12 12.35 1.29
CA SER A 99 12.30 11.47 1.19
C SER A 99 11.89 10.00 1.34
N LEU A 100 10.95 9.72 2.26
CA LEU A 100 10.37 8.40 2.41
C LEU A 100 9.64 7.94 1.14
N ALA A 101 8.79 8.80 0.57
CA ALA A 101 8.08 8.51 -0.69
C ALA A 101 9.04 8.25 -1.86
N SER A 102 10.09 9.08 -1.96
CA SER A 102 11.13 8.92 -2.99
C SER A 102 11.90 7.60 -2.81
N SER A 103 12.27 7.27 -1.57
CA SER A 103 12.94 6.01 -1.23
C SER A 103 12.10 4.78 -1.55
N ILE A 104 10.80 4.81 -1.24
CA ILE A 104 9.88 3.72 -1.61
C ILE A 104 9.84 3.60 -3.14
N THR A 105 9.58 4.70 -3.86
CA THR A 105 9.47 4.71 -5.33
C THR A 105 10.72 4.16 -6.00
N LEU A 106 11.91 4.57 -5.56
CA LEU A 106 13.18 4.06 -6.07
C LEU A 106 13.34 2.55 -5.86
N ARG A 107 12.93 2.04 -4.69
CA ARG A 107 13.09 0.61 -4.36
C ARG A 107 12.08 -0.28 -5.05
N VAL A 108 10.85 0.21 -5.25
CA VAL A 108 9.79 -0.54 -5.95
C VAL A 108 9.86 -0.35 -7.47
N ALA A 109 10.77 0.46 -8.00
CA ALA A 109 11.05 0.49 -9.43
C ALA A 109 11.62 -0.85 -9.92
N PRO A 110 11.47 -1.20 -11.20
CA PRO A 110 12.18 -2.34 -11.79
C PRO A 110 13.70 -2.16 -11.66
N SER A 111 14.40 -3.23 -11.33
CA SER A 111 15.87 -3.25 -11.35
C SER A 111 16.40 -2.99 -12.75
N ALA A 112 17.33 -2.05 -12.87
CA ALA A 112 18.01 -1.76 -14.13
C ALA A 112 18.92 -2.91 -14.61
N VAL A 113 19.34 -3.79 -13.69
CA VAL A 113 20.27 -4.90 -13.98
C VAL A 113 19.51 -6.22 -14.19
N THR A 114 18.36 -6.40 -13.53
CA THR A 114 17.57 -7.63 -13.61
C THR A 114 16.10 -7.31 -13.83
N PRO A 115 15.68 -7.12 -15.10
CA PRO A 115 14.28 -6.91 -15.43
C PRO A 115 13.39 -8.00 -14.83
N GLY A 116 12.22 -7.62 -14.30
CA GLY A 116 11.31 -8.54 -13.60
C GLY A 116 11.56 -8.68 -12.08
N ARG A 117 12.54 -7.92 -11.53
CA ARG A 117 12.80 -7.81 -10.10
C ARG A 117 12.63 -6.36 -9.60
N PRO A 118 12.19 -6.12 -8.36
CA PRO A 118 12.34 -4.81 -7.71
C PRO A 118 13.81 -4.39 -7.57
N ALA A 119 14.10 -3.09 -7.66
CA ALA A 119 15.41 -2.54 -7.33
C ALA A 119 15.81 -2.78 -5.86
N GLY A 120 14.81 -2.76 -4.96
CA GLY A 120 14.99 -3.07 -3.53
C GLY A 120 15.19 -4.57 -3.30
N GLY A 121 16.42 -5.00 -3.03
CA GLY A 121 16.74 -6.41 -2.79
C GLY A 121 16.06 -7.07 -1.57
N ALA A 122 15.58 -6.25 -0.63
CA ALA A 122 14.85 -6.72 0.55
C ALA A 122 13.34 -6.90 0.31
N ILE A 123 12.80 -6.45 -0.83
CA ILE A 123 11.38 -6.59 -1.16
C ILE A 123 11.04 -8.06 -1.33
N VAL A 124 10.11 -8.52 -0.49
CA VAL A 124 9.56 -9.88 -0.52
C VAL A 124 8.42 -9.94 -1.50
N ASN A 125 7.58 -8.90 -1.45
CA ASN A 125 6.40 -8.81 -2.27
C ASN A 125 6.37 -7.47 -3.03
N TRP A 126 6.63 -7.56 -4.35
CA TRP A 126 6.59 -6.43 -5.27
C TRP A 126 5.18 -5.96 -5.65
N GLU A 127 4.35 -5.67 -4.64
CA GLU A 127 2.95 -5.23 -4.79
C GLU A 127 2.79 -3.75 -5.12
N LEU A 128 3.81 -2.94 -4.88
CA LEU A 128 3.76 -1.49 -5.05
C LEU A 128 4.48 -1.06 -6.31
N SER A 129 4.06 0.07 -6.87
CA SER A 129 4.65 0.69 -8.08
C SER A 129 5.22 2.07 -7.82
N SER A 130 4.66 2.82 -6.87
CA SER A 130 5.19 4.11 -6.43
C SER A 130 4.63 4.52 -5.07
N ALA A 131 5.22 5.56 -4.48
CA ALA A 131 4.70 6.26 -3.31
C ALA A 131 4.70 7.77 -3.57
N HIS A 132 3.66 8.45 -3.10
CA HIS A 132 3.45 9.87 -3.31
C HIS A 132 3.05 10.54 -2.00
N VAL A 133 3.47 11.79 -1.83
CA VAL A 133 2.98 12.64 -0.77
C VAL A 133 1.85 13.52 -1.32
N VAL A 134 0.73 13.56 -0.60
CA VAL A 134 -0.44 14.36 -0.97
C VAL A 134 -0.87 15.25 0.18
N PRO A 135 -1.41 16.45 -0.08
CA PRO A 135 -2.07 17.24 0.95
C PRO A 135 -3.25 16.48 1.54
N LEU A 136 -3.46 16.59 2.86
CA LEU A 136 -4.59 15.96 3.56
C LEU A 136 -5.93 16.35 2.93
N ALA A 137 -6.09 17.63 2.60
CA ALA A 137 -7.29 18.15 1.93
C ALA A 137 -7.57 17.52 0.55
N LYS A 138 -6.58 16.87 -0.07
CA LYS A 138 -6.72 16.22 -1.38
C LYS A 138 -6.78 14.70 -1.29
N VAL A 139 -6.57 14.09 -0.12
CA VAL A 139 -6.45 12.62 0.01
C VAL A 139 -7.70 11.88 -0.47
N VAL A 140 -8.89 12.46 -0.27
CA VAL A 140 -10.19 11.93 -0.72
C VAL A 140 -10.35 11.91 -2.23
N ALA A 141 -9.59 12.72 -2.97
CA ALA A 141 -9.58 12.70 -4.44
C ALA A 141 -8.70 11.58 -5.00
N HIS A 142 -7.89 10.92 -4.16
CA HIS A 142 -6.98 9.85 -4.56
C HIS A 142 -7.49 8.48 -4.09
N LEU A 143 -7.77 8.35 -2.79
CA LEU A 143 -8.05 7.07 -2.15
C LEU A 143 -9.52 6.68 -2.32
N GLY A 144 -9.75 5.43 -2.75
CA GLY A 144 -11.11 4.94 -3.05
C GLY A 144 -11.69 5.47 -4.36
N VAL A 145 -10.90 6.21 -5.14
CA VAL A 145 -11.25 6.70 -6.48
C VAL A 145 -10.60 5.79 -7.52
N ARG A 146 -11.43 5.26 -8.44
CA ARG A 146 -10.94 4.35 -9.50
C ARG A 146 -9.95 5.06 -10.40
N GLN A 147 -8.73 4.51 -10.46
CA GLN A 147 -7.70 4.92 -11.38
C GLN A 147 -7.75 4.09 -12.66
N PRO A 148 -7.47 4.69 -13.82
CA PRO A 148 -7.29 3.93 -15.05
C PRO A 148 -6.13 2.94 -14.87
N VAL A 149 -6.30 1.78 -15.49
CA VAL A 149 -5.29 0.72 -15.58
C VAL A 149 -4.85 0.56 -17.03
N SER A 150 -3.69 -0.05 -17.25
CA SER A 150 -3.20 -0.30 -18.60
C SER A 150 -4.16 -1.19 -19.40
N HIS A 151 -4.26 -0.91 -20.71
CA HIS A 151 -5.07 -1.70 -21.63
C HIS A 151 -4.63 -3.17 -21.67
N GLU A 152 -3.32 -3.42 -21.59
CA GLU A 152 -2.72 -4.76 -21.56
C GLU A 152 -3.24 -5.61 -20.38
N ASN A 153 -3.34 -5.01 -19.19
CA ASN A 153 -3.74 -5.74 -17.98
C ASN A 153 -5.25 -5.70 -17.71
N GLN A 154 -6.01 -4.86 -18.42
CA GLN A 154 -7.43 -4.62 -18.13
C GLN A 154 -8.24 -5.92 -18.10
N LEU A 155 -8.05 -6.81 -19.09
CA LEU A 155 -8.77 -8.09 -19.15
C LEU A 155 -8.44 -9.00 -17.97
N ALA A 156 -7.17 -9.08 -17.57
CA ALA A 156 -6.74 -9.91 -16.43
C ALA A 156 -7.33 -9.38 -15.12
N ILE A 157 -7.33 -8.06 -14.93
CA ILE A 157 -7.91 -7.40 -13.76
C ILE A 157 -9.42 -7.62 -13.70
N THR A 158 -10.13 -7.48 -14.83
CA THR A 158 -11.58 -7.74 -14.90
C THR A 158 -11.90 -9.20 -14.59
N ARG A 159 -11.13 -10.16 -15.12
CA ARG A 159 -11.29 -11.59 -14.81
C ARG A 159 -11.06 -11.88 -13.33
N GLN A 160 -10.06 -11.26 -12.72
CA GLN A 160 -9.80 -11.39 -11.29
C GLN A 160 -10.95 -10.83 -10.46
N ALA A 161 -11.49 -9.66 -10.83
CA ALA A 161 -12.65 -9.06 -10.17
C ALA A 161 -13.91 -9.92 -10.27
N MET A 162 -14.14 -10.59 -11.41
CA MET A 162 -15.28 -11.51 -11.56
C MET A 162 -15.14 -12.76 -10.69
N ARG A 163 -13.92 -13.29 -10.53
CA ARG A 163 -13.64 -14.49 -9.72
C ARG A 163 -13.64 -14.20 -8.22
N LEU A 164 -13.06 -13.07 -7.82
CA LEU A 164 -12.93 -12.64 -6.43
C LEU A 164 -13.18 -11.13 -6.34
N PRO A 165 -14.45 -10.69 -6.25
CA PRO A 165 -14.81 -9.27 -6.25
C PRO A 165 -14.10 -8.44 -5.19
N SER A 166 -13.87 -9.01 -4.00
CA SER A 166 -13.16 -8.36 -2.90
C SER A 166 -11.69 -8.02 -3.20
N SER A 167 -11.04 -8.73 -4.14
CA SER A 167 -9.65 -8.44 -4.51
C SER A 167 -9.47 -7.05 -5.11
N GLN A 168 -10.47 -6.57 -5.85
CA GLN A 168 -10.43 -5.26 -6.49
C GLN A 168 -11.27 -4.20 -5.76
N SER A 169 -11.80 -4.52 -4.58
CA SER A 169 -12.49 -3.56 -3.71
C SER A 169 -11.52 -2.46 -3.24
N ILE A 170 -11.98 -1.20 -3.28
CA ILE A 170 -11.24 -0.01 -2.83
C ILE A 170 -12.03 0.88 -1.87
N GLU A 171 -13.24 0.48 -1.51
CA GLU A 171 -14.16 1.24 -0.67
C GLU A 171 -13.54 1.50 0.70
N ARG A 172 -12.76 0.54 1.22
CA ARG A 172 -11.97 0.70 2.45
C ARG A 172 -11.03 1.90 2.40
N TYR A 173 -10.45 2.19 1.24
CA TYR A 173 -9.54 3.33 1.08
C TYR A 173 -10.30 4.65 1.07
N ALA A 174 -11.55 4.70 0.57
CA ALA A 174 -12.40 5.88 0.73
C ALA A 174 -12.71 6.16 2.21
N THR A 175 -13.03 5.12 2.99
CA THR A 175 -13.23 5.27 4.44
C THR A 175 -11.97 5.79 5.13
N MET A 176 -10.80 5.22 4.82
CA MET A 176 -9.53 5.71 5.36
C MET A 176 -9.26 7.17 4.98
N ALA A 177 -9.52 7.55 3.73
CA ALA A 177 -9.33 8.91 3.24
C ALA A 177 -10.13 9.93 4.05
N ALA A 178 -11.40 9.63 4.33
CA ALA A 178 -12.26 10.50 5.11
C ALA A 178 -11.74 10.70 6.54
N ILE A 179 -11.15 9.68 7.15
CA ILE A 179 -10.58 9.77 8.51
C ILE A 179 -9.25 10.53 8.48
N ILE A 180 -8.40 10.25 7.49
CA ILE A 180 -7.10 10.91 7.31
C ILE A 180 -7.29 12.41 7.07
N ALA A 181 -8.30 12.80 6.29
CA ALA A 181 -8.58 14.22 5.99
C ALA A 181 -8.97 15.06 7.22
N LEU A 182 -9.26 14.43 8.37
CA LEU A 182 -9.62 15.09 9.62
C LEU A 182 -8.43 15.30 10.57
N GLN A 183 -7.24 14.81 10.21
CA GLN A 183 -6.00 15.06 10.97
C GLN A 183 -5.43 16.44 10.64
#